data_AF-A0A961WJV7-F1
#
_entry.id   AF-A0A961WJV7-F1
#
_cell.length_a   1.000
_cell.length_b   1.000
_cell.length_c   1.000
_cell.angle_alpha   90.00
_cell.angle_beta   90.00
_cell.angle_gamma   90.00
#
_symmetry.space_group_name_H-M   'P 1'
#
loop_
_entity.id
_entity.type
_entity.pdbx_description
1 polymer ?
#
loop_
_entity_poly.entity_id
_entity_poly.type
_entity_poly.pdbx_seq_one_letter_code
_entity_poly.pdbx_strand_id
1 'polypeptide(L)'
;MFNRQEVMKRAWRIYRDWYRFGVERGRFHICFGAALKAAWAEMKRSLTIKLKPTVQKLARIEAIKDQIENLKWKSFRYDIGTMEQNLRAELSELEAAL
;
A
#
# COMPACT_ATOMS: atom_id res chain seq x y z
N MET A 1 -5.94 -12.53 0.84
CA MET A 1 -7.21 -13.21 0.48
C MET A 1 -8.39 -12.35 0.96
N PHE A 2 -9.43 -12.15 0.15
CA PHE A 2 -10.59 -11.32 0.53
C PHE A 2 -11.51 -12.10 1.49
N ASN A 3 -11.57 -11.68 2.76
CA ASN A 3 -12.50 -12.26 3.72
C ASN A 3 -13.90 -11.64 3.55
N ARG A 4 -14.79 -12.38 2.88
CA ARG A 4 -16.18 -11.96 2.63
C ARG A 4 -16.94 -11.69 3.94
N GLN A 5 -16.64 -12.41 5.02
CA GLN A 5 -17.32 -12.22 6.30
C GLN A 5 -16.98 -10.85 6.91
N GLU A 6 -15.72 -10.42 6.84
CA GLU A 6 -15.29 -9.11 7.35
C GLU A 6 -15.91 -7.95 6.56
N VAL A 7 -16.02 -8.10 5.24
CA VAL A 7 -16.73 -7.11 4.39
C VAL A 7 -18.20 -6.99 4.80
N MET A 8 -18.87 -8.12 5.04
CA MET A 8 -20.28 -8.13 5.44
C MET A 8 -20.48 -7.52 6.82
N LYS A 9 -19.63 -7.84 7.80
CA LYS A 9 -19.65 -7.21 9.13
C LYS A 9 -19.46 -5.70 9.05
N ARG A 10 -18.53 -5.24 8.21
CA ARG A 10 -18.27 -3.80 8.00
C ARG A 10 -19.44 -3.12 7.32
N ALA A 11 -20.00 -3.72 6.27
CA ALA A 11 -21.18 -3.22 5.58
C ALA A 11 -22.38 -3.08 6.54
N TRP A 12 -22.59 -4.06 7.42
CA TRP A 12 -23.66 -4.01 8.43
C TRP A 12 -23.47 -2.87 9.45
N ARG A 13 -22.22 -2.57 9.83
CA ARG A 13 -21.93 -1.43 10.69
C ARG A 13 -22.24 -0.11 10.01
N ILE A 14 -21.73 0.09 8.78
CA ILE A 14 -21.99 1.28 7.96
C ILE A 14 -23.50 1.50 7.77
N TYR A 15 -24.23 0.43 7.45
CA TYR A 15 -25.68 0.48 7.29
C TYR A 15 -26.39 0.93 8.57
N ARG A 16 -26.02 0.39 9.74
CA ARG A 16 -26.59 0.80 11.04
C ARG A 16 -26.22 2.22 11.42
N ASP A 17 -25.00 2.66 11.14
CA ASP A 17 -24.55 4.02 11.44
C ASP A 17 -25.33 5.04 10.60
N TRP A 18 -25.52 4.76 9.30
CA TRP A 18 -26.36 5.59 8.43
C TRP A 18 -27.82 5.66 8.88
N TYR A 19 -28.35 4.57 9.43
CA TYR A 19 -29.69 4.53 10.02
C TYR A 19 -29.77 5.30 11.34
N ARG A 20 -28.72 5.24 12.17
CA ARG A 20 -28.63 5.88 13.49
C ARG A 20 -28.45 7.39 13.41
N PHE A 21 -27.64 7.88 12.47
CA PHE A 21 -27.28 9.29 12.37
C PHE A 21 -28.22 10.10 11.48
N GLY A 22 -29.36 9.53 11.08
CA GLY A 22 -30.46 10.29 10.50
C GLY A 22 -30.06 11.08 9.27
N VAL A 23 -29.57 10.39 8.23
CA VAL A 23 -29.71 10.95 6.87
C VAL A 23 -31.21 11.10 6.69
N GLU A 24 -31.68 12.35 6.73
CA GLU A 24 -33.09 12.74 6.79
C GLU A 24 -33.99 11.76 6.06
N ARG A 25 -35.05 11.31 6.73
CA ARG A 25 -36.02 10.27 6.32
C ARG A 25 -36.67 10.47 4.93
N GLY A 26 -36.22 11.42 4.11
CA GLY A 26 -36.70 11.70 2.78
C GLY A 26 -35.66 11.72 1.65
N ARG A 27 -34.36 11.45 1.86
CA ARG A 27 -33.38 11.64 0.76
C ARG A 27 -32.56 10.47 0.25
N PHE A 28 -32.57 9.30 0.86
CA PHE A 28 -31.78 8.21 0.30
C PHE A 28 -32.47 6.86 0.47
N HIS A 29 -32.67 6.19 -0.67
CA HIS A 29 -32.79 4.74 -0.75
C HIS A 29 -31.46 4.11 -0.33
N ILE A 30 -31.06 4.28 0.95
CA ILE A 30 -29.86 3.69 1.53
C ILE A 30 -30.13 2.19 1.66
N CYS A 31 -29.99 1.48 0.55
CA CYS A 31 -30.04 0.04 0.54
C CYS A 31 -28.73 -0.49 1.14
N PHE A 32 -28.80 -1.67 1.74
CA PHE A 32 -27.60 -2.38 2.20
C PHE A 32 -26.54 -2.53 1.11
N GLY A 33 -26.94 -2.55 -0.17
CA GLY A 33 -26.04 -2.52 -1.32
C GLY A 33 -25.11 -1.30 -1.37
N ALA A 34 -25.56 -0.12 -0.97
CA ALA A 34 -24.70 1.07 -0.88
C ALA A 34 -23.65 0.92 0.25
N ALA A 35 -24.05 0.36 1.38
CA ALA A 35 -23.14 0.08 2.50
C ALA A 35 -22.10 -1.00 2.14
N LEU A 36 -22.51 -2.00 1.36
CA LEU A 36 -21.61 -3.03 0.84
C LEU A 36 -20.57 -2.44 -0.13
N LYS A 37 -20.98 -1.57 -1.05
CA LYS A 37 -20.05 -0.84 -1.94
C LYS A 37 -19.04 0.00 -1.15
N ALA A 38 -19.49 0.70 -0.11
CA ALA A 38 -18.64 1.50 0.76
C ALA A 38 -17.62 0.64 1.52
N ALA A 39 -18.08 -0.45 2.17
CA ALA A 39 -17.19 -1.39 2.87
C ALA A 39 -16.14 -2.02 1.93
N TRP A 40 -16.54 -2.36 0.70
CA TRP A 40 -15.63 -2.89 -0.29
C TRP A 40 -14.58 -1.86 -0.75
N ALA A 41 -14.98 -0.60 -0.92
CA ALA A 41 -14.06 0.48 -1.27
C ALA A 41 -13.06 0.77 -0.14
N GLU A 42 -13.50 0.81 1.13
CA GLU A 42 -12.61 0.94 2.28
C GLU A 42 -11.60 -0.20 2.35
N MET A 43 -12.05 -1.45 2.16
CA MET A 43 -11.16 -2.61 2.21
C MET A 43 -10.13 -2.57 1.09
N LYS A 44 -10.54 -2.23 -0.15
CA LYS A 44 -9.60 -2.02 -1.27
C LYS A 44 -8.57 -0.95 -0.96
N ARG A 45 -8.99 0.20 -0.44
CA ARG A 45 -8.07 1.28 -0.05
C ARG A 45 -7.09 0.80 1.03
N SER A 46 -7.55 0.06 2.03
CA SER A 46 -6.67 -0.47 3.08
C SER A 46 -5.62 -1.44 2.53
N LEU A 47 -5.98 -2.28 1.55
CA LEU A 47 -5.05 -3.17 0.87
C LEU A 47 -4.05 -2.39 0.03
N THR A 48 -4.50 -1.39 -0.71
CA THR A 48 -3.61 -0.49 -1.46
C THR A 48 -2.64 0.23 -0.53
N ILE A 49 -3.09 0.71 0.62
CA ILE A 49 -2.22 1.36 1.62
C ILE A 49 -1.22 0.36 2.20
N LYS A 50 -1.62 -0.88 2.48
CA LYS A 50 -0.70 -1.93 2.96
C LYS A 50 0.33 -2.34 1.92
N LEU A 51 -0.04 -2.38 0.65
CA LEU A 51 0.84 -2.78 -0.46
C LEU A 51 1.77 -1.64 -0.90
N LYS A 52 1.38 -0.37 -0.73
CA LYS A 52 2.18 0.79 -1.13
C LYS A 52 3.62 0.78 -0.58
N PRO A 53 3.86 0.56 0.72
CA PRO A 53 5.22 0.44 1.27
C PRO A 53 6.02 -0.69 0.62
N THR A 54 5.40 -1.85 0.39
CA THR A 54 6.05 -3.00 -0.27
C THR A 54 6.44 -2.67 -1.71
N VAL A 55 5.53 -2.05 -2.48
CA VAL A 55 5.81 -1.64 -3.86
C VAL A 55 6.91 -0.57 -3.92
N GLN A 56 6.91 0.40 -3.00
CA GLN A 56 7.95 1.42 -2.91
C GLN A 56 9.31 0.81 -2.54
N LYS A 57 9.35 -0.16 -1.61
CA LYS A 57 10.57 -0.89 -1.25
C LYS A 57 11.12 -1.69 -2.44
N LEU A 58 10.27 -2.42 -3.16
CA LEU A 58 10.68 -3.16 -4.35
C LEU A 58 11.25 -2.23 -5.44
N ALA A 59 10.58 -1.11 -5.71
CA ALA A 59 11.09 -0.10 -6.66
C ALA A 59 12.43 0.51 -6.22
N ARG A 60 12.64 0.70 -4.91
CA ARG A 60 13.93 1.18 -4.37
C ARG A 60 15.04 0.12 -4.53
N ILE A 61 14.72 -1.15 -4.29
CA ILE A 61 15.66 -2.26 -4.49
C ILE A 61 16.11 -2.34 -5.96
N GLU A 62 15.17 -2.25 -6.91
CA GLU A 62 15.48 -2.23 -8.34
C GLU A 62 16.38 -1.03 -8.68
N ALA A 63 16.03 0.17 -8.21
CA ALA A 63 16.84 1.37 -8.44
C ALA A 63 18.26 1.24 -7.87
N ILE A 64 18.44 0.62 -6.70
CA ILE A 64 19.77 0.38 -6.10
C ILE A 64 20.56 -0.64 -6.93
N LYS A 65 19.91 -1.71 -7.42
CA LYS A 65 20.55 -2.69 -8.31
C LYS A 65 21.05 -2.04 -9.60
N ASP A 66 20.24 -1.18 -10.21
CA ASP A 66 20.64 -0.40 -11.39
C ASP A 66 21.78 0.58 -11.07
N GLN A 67 21.77 1.20 -9.89
CA GLN A 67 22.85 2.10 -9.47
C GLN A 67 24.17 1.35 -9.31
N ILE A 68 24.17 0.18 -8.67
CA ILE A 68 25.35 -0.69 -8.54
C ILE A 68 25.85 -1.11 -9.92
N GLU A 69 24.96 -1.53 -10.82
CA GLU A 69 25.37 -1.89 -12.18
C GLU A 69 26.03 -0.71 -12.91
N ASN A 70 25.50 0.51 -12.73
CA ASN A 70 26.02 1.69 -13.39
C ASN A 70 27.30 2.26 -12.76
N LEU A 71 27.70 1.81 -11.56
CA LEU A 71 28.96 2.22 -10.95
C LEU A 71 30.18 1.83 -11.81
N LYS A 72 30.10 0.74 -12.59
CA LYS A 72 31.16 0.30 -13.51
C LYS A 72 31.48 1.33 -14.61
N TRP A 73 30.54 2.23 -14.90
CA TRP A 73 30.67 3.27 -15.91
C TRP A 73 31.08 4.62 -15.34
N LYS A 74 31.21 4.75 -14.01
CA LYS A 74 31.64 6.00 -13.39
C LYS A 74 33.15 6.22 -13.54
N SER A 75 33.51 7.50 -13.67
CA SER A 75 34.91 7.92 -13.68
C SER A 75 35.62 7.57 -12.37
N PHE A 76 36.90 7.19 -12.45
CA PHE A 76 37.80 6.95 -11.30
C PHE A 76 37.93 8.12 -10.31
N ARG A 77 37.39 9.30 -10.63
CA ARG A 77 37.30 10.44 -9.72
C ARG A 77 36.32 10.21 -8.55
N TYR A 78 35.46 9.20 -8.64
CA TYR A 78 34.54 8.82 -7.59
C TYR A 78 35.10 7.65 -6.79
N ASP A 79 34.86 7.65 -5.48
CA ASP A 79 35.12 6.48 -4.62
C ASP A 79 34.04 5.42 -4.86
N ILE A 80 34.25 4.64 -5.92
CA ILE A 80 33.34 3.58 -6.36
C ILE A 80 33.20 2.50 -5.29
N GLY A 81 34.28 2.17 -4.57
CA GLY A 81 34.27 1.13 -3.55
C GLY A 81 33.38 1.49 -2.35
N THR A 82 33.54 2.71 -1.83
CA THR A 82 32.68 3.20 -0.74
C THR A 82 31.23 3.37 -1.20
N MET A 83 31.00 3.85 -2.44
CA MET A 83 29.65 3.96 -3.00
C MET A 83 28.96 2.59 -3.13
N GLU A 84 29.69 1.58 -3.62
CA GLU A 84 29.15 0.23 -3.78
C GLU A 84 28.82 -0.42 -2.44
N GLN A 85 29.70 -0.28 -1.43
CA GLN A 85 29.45 -0.80 -0.09
C GLN A 85 28.20 -0.19 0.54
N ASN A 86 28.03 1.13 0.43
CA ASN A 86 26.85 1.81 0.96
C ASN A 86 25.56 1.35 0.28
N LEU A 87 25.57 1.20 -1.05
CA LEU A 87 24.41 0.70 -1.81
C LEU A 87 24.08 -0.75 -1.47
N ARG A 88 25.09 -1.61 -1.29
CA ARG A 88 24.88 -3.00 -0.87
C ARG A 88 24.34 -3.11 0.56
N ALA A 89 24.77 -2.22 1.47
CA ALA A 89 24.23 -2.15 2.83
C ALA A 89 22.75 -1.72 2.82
N GLU A 90 22.42 -0.66 2.07
CA GLU A 90 21.02 -0.21 1.90
C GLU A 90 20.14 -1.31 1.28
N LEU A 91 20.66 -2.04 0.29
CA LEU A 91 19.96 -3.17 -0.33
C LEU A 91 19.69 -4.29 0.68
N SER A 92 20.68 -4.64 1.51
CA SER A 92 20.53 -5.66 2.55
C SER A 92 19.49 -5.27 3.60
N GLU A 93 19.44 -4.00 4.00
CA GLU A 93 18.43 -3.49 4.95
C GLU A 93 17.01 -3.53 4.35
N LEU A 94 16.85 -3.15 3.08
CA LEU A 94 15.57 -3.16 2.39
C LEU A 94 15.05 -4.58 2.12
N GLU A 95 15.94 -5.53 1.81
CA GLU A 95 15.60 -6.95 1.63
C GLU A 95 15.27 -7.64 2.96
N ALA A 96 15.96 -7.29 4.06
CA ALA A 96 15.64 -7.81 5.40
C ALA A 96 14.33 -7.24 5.96
N ALA A 97 13.90 -6.07 5.49
CA ALA A 97 12.69 -5.39 5.94
C ALA A 97 11.44 -5.66 5.07
N LEU A 98 11.52 -6.59 4.11
CA LEU A 98 10.44 -7.00 3.20
C LEU A 98 9.60 -8.14 3.79
#